data_AF-A0A650CJ42-F1
#
_entry.id   AF-A0A650CJ42-F1
#
_cell.length_a   1.000
_cell.length_b   1.000
_cell.length_c   1.000
_cell.angle_alpha   90.00
_cell.angle_beta   90.00
_cell.angle_gamma   90.00
#
_symmetry.space_group_name_H-M   'P 1'
#
loop_
_entity.id
_entity.type
_entity.pdbx_description
1 polymer ?
#
loop_
_entity_poly.entity_id
_entity_poly.type
_entity_poly.pdbx_seq_one_letter_code
_entity_poly.pdbx_strand_id
1 'polypeptide(L)' 'MSKRYTTIPVSEEVKEKLESIKGEKSWDEFLLLLVDEYNRRINGIKRLREIITDEELRKIEDSHRKMHEEFRV' A
#
# COMPACT_ATOMS: atom_id res chain seq x y z
N MET A 1 9.95 -23.50 21.67
CA MET A 1 10.68 -23.91 20.45
C MET A 1 11.61 -22.77 20.06
N SER A 2 12.89 -23.03 19.74
CA SER A 2 13.79 -21.96 19.29
C SER A 2 13.36 -21.46 17.90
N LYS A 3 13.34 -20.14 17.71
CA LYS A 3 13.20 -19.55 16.37
C LYS A 3 14.42 -19.96 15.54
N ARG A 4 14.19 -20.46 14.33
CA ARG A 4 15.25 -20.70 13.34
C ARG A 4 15.43 -19.43 12.54
N TYR A 5 16.66 -18.94 12.46
CA TYR A 5 17.02 -17.73 11.71
C TYR A 5 17.67 -18.10 10.37
N THR A 6 17.48 -17.25 9.37
CA THR A 6 18.10 -17.36 8.05
C THR A 6 18.54 -15.98 7.59
N THR A 7 19.39 -15.92 6.57
CA THR A 7 19.87 -14.67 5.98
C THR A 7 19.22 -14.44 4.62
N ILE A 8 18.77 -13.20 4.38
CA ILE A 8 18.28 -12.76 3.07
C ILE A 8 19.30 -11.76 2.52
N PRO A 9 20.07 -12.09 1.48
CA PRO A 9 20.97 -11.14 0.85
C PRO A 9 20.18 -10.09 0.07
N VAL A 10 20.56 -8.83 0.24
CA VAL A 10 20.02 -7.67 -0.47
C VAL A 10 21.18 -6.75 -0.85
N SER A 11 20.96 -5.80 -1.76
CA SER A 11 21.98 -4.78 -2.04
C SER A 11 22.22 -3.89 -0.81
N GLU A 12 23.40 -3.28 -0.75
CA GLU A 12 23.77 -2.33 0.31
C GLU A 12 22.76 -1.17 0.37
N GLU A 13 22.43 -0.59 -0.79
CA GLU A 13 21.42 0.47 -0.91
C GLU A 13 20.07 0.08 -0.30
N VAL A 14 19.60 -1.14 -0.57
CA VAL A 14 18.33 -1.63 -0.01
C VAL A 14 18.44 -1.76 1.51
N LYS A 15 19.55 -2.32 2.01
CA LYS A 15 19.77 -2.48 3.45
C LYS A 15 19.80 -1.13 4.16
N GLU A 16 20.57 -0.17 3.66
CA GLU A 16 20.66 1.19 4.22
C GLU A 16 19.31 1.88 4.28
N LYS A 17 18.55 1.80 3.17
CA LYS A 17 17.21 2.37 3.12
C LYS A 17 16.29 1.73 4.15
N LEU A 18 16.29 0.40 4.25
CA LEU A 18 15.46 -0.31 5.22
C LEU A 18 15.87 0.02 6.66
N GLU A 19 17.17 0.07 6.97
CA GLU A 19 17.68 0.45 8.30
C GLU A 19 17.25 1.85 8.70
N SER A 20 17.29 2.82 7.78
CA SER A 20 16.90 4.21 8.04
C SER A 20 15.42 4.36 8.45
N ILE A 21 14.56 3.42 8.03
CA ILE A 21 13.11 3.45 8.29
C ILE A 21 12.71 2.48 9.42
N LYS A 22 13.47 1.39 9.61
CA LYS A 22 13.21 0.35 10.61
C LYS A 22 13.07 0.92 12.03
N GLY A 23 13.86 1.94 12.35
CA GLY A 23 13.97 2.49 13.70
C GLY A 23 14.40 1.40 14.70
N GLU A 24 13.79 1.43 15.89
CA GLU A 24 14.07 0.52 17.02
C GLU A 24 13.58 -0.93 16.80
N LYS A 25 12.84 -1.23 15.73
CA LYS A 25 12.25 -2.55 15.50
C LYS A 25 13.33 -3.60 15.19
N SER A 26 13.08 -4.86 15.53
CA SER A 26 13.88 -5.96 14.98
C SER A 26 13.61 -6.12 13.47
N TRP A 27 14.53 -6.79 12.77
CA TRP A 27 14.35 -7.09 11.34
C TRP A 27 13.09 -7.93 11.08
N ASP A 28 12.82 -8.93 11.90
CA ASP A 28 11.61 -9.75 11.82
C ASP A 28 10.35 -8.89 11.91
N GLU A 29 10.24 -8.03 12.94
CA GLU A 29 9.07 -7.19 13.15
C GLU A 29 8.85 -6.21 12.01
N PHE A 30 9.93 -5.59 11.53
CA PHE A 30 9.84 -4.59 10.47
C PHE A 30 9.48 -5.20 9.12
N LEU A 31 10.11 -6.32 8.75
CA LEU A 31 9.83 -6.99 7.48
C LEU A 31 8.42 -7.59 7.45
N LEU A 32 7.94 -8.15 8.58
CA LEU A 32 6.56 -8.60 8.70
C LEU A 32 5.56 -7.45 8.56
N LEU A 33 5.82 -6.32 9.23
CA LEU A 33 4.99 -5.13 9.11
C LEU A 33 4.94 -4.63 7.66
N LEU A 34 6.07 -4.59 6.96
CA LEU A 34 6.13 -4.20 5.54
C LEU A 34 5.27 -5.11 4.66
N VAL A 35 5.33 -6.43 4.88
CA VAL A 35 4.52 -7.40 4.13
C VAL A 35 3.03 -7.22 4.43
N ASP A 36 2.66 -7.01 5.69
CA ASP A 36 1.27 -6.78 6.08
C ASP A 36 0.71 -5.49 5.48
N GLU A 37 1.48 -4.41 5.50
CA GLU A 37 1.07 -3.15 4.86
C GLU A 37 0.93 -3.26 3.34
N TYR A 38 1.86 -3.96 2.69
CA TYR A 38 1.75 -4.25 1.26
C TYR A 38 0.46 -5.02 0.95
N ASN A 39 0.17 -6.08 1.71
CA ASN A 39 -1.04 -6.88 1.55
C ASN A 39 -2.31 -6.08 1.86
N ARG A 40 -2.32 -5.26 2.92
CA ARG A 40 -3.44 -4.38 3.26
C ARG A 40 -3.78 -3.45 2.10
N ARG A 41 -2.77 -2.83 1.49
CA ARG A 41 -2.96 -1.91 0.37
C ARG A 41 -3.53 -2.60 -0.86
N ILE A 42 -2.98 -3.76 -1.24
CA ILE A 42 -3.47 -4.55 -2.37
C ILE A 42 -4.91 -5.01 -2.14
N ASN A 43 -5.21 -5.53 -0.95
CA ASN A 43 -6.54 -6.02 -0.62
C ASN A 43 -7.58 -4.90 -0.49
N GLY A 44 -7.18 -3.72 0.01
CA GLY A 44 -8.03 -2.53 0.03
C GLY A 44 -8.47 -2.12 -1.38
N ILE A 45 -7.52 -2.08 -2.33
CA ILE A 45 -7.80 -1.75 -3.73
C ILE A 45 -8.70 -2.80 -4.38
N LYS A 46 -8.44 -4.09 -4.13
CA LYS A 46 -9.29 -5.18 -4.64
C LYS A 46 -10.73 -5.07 -4.13
N ARG A 47 -10.90 -4.86 -2.82
CA ARG A 47 -12.23 -4.68 -2.21
C ARG A 47 -12.95 -3.45 -2.76
N LEU A 48 -12.25 -2.34 -2.96
CA LEU A 48 -12.84 -1.15 -3.59
C LEU A 48 -13.36 -1.45 -5.00
N ARG A 49 -12.63 -2.24 -5.80
CA ARG A 49 -13.09 -2.70 -7.12
C ARG A 49 -14.27 -3.67 -7.07
N GLU A 50 -14.41 -4.45 -6.00
CA GLU A 50 -15.55 -5.36 -5.82
C GLU A 50 -16.82 -4.62 -5.39
N ILE A 51 -16.67 -3.53 -4.64
CA ILE A 51 -17.80 -2.74 -4.12
C ILE A 51 -18.32 -1.75 -5.16
N ILE A 52 -17.43 -1.10 -5.92
CA ILE A 52 -17.82 -0.06 -6.86
C ILE A 52 -18.08 -0.69 -8.23
N THR A 53 -19.32 -0.63 -8.66
CA THR A 53 -19.72 -1.05 -10.01
C THR A 53 -19.25 -0.06 -11.07
N ASP A 54 -19.09 -0.52 -12.32
CA ASP A 54 -18.75 0.37 -13.45
C ASP A 54 -19.77 1.51 -13.62
N GLU A 55 -21.02 1.30 -13.22
CA GLU A 55 -22.06 2.33 -13.25
C GLU A 55 -21.83 3.43 -12.19
N GLU A 56 -21.38 3.05 -10.99
CA GLU A 56 -21.04 4.01 -9.93
C GLU A 56 -19.77 4.79 -10.26
N LEU A 57 -18.78 4.15 -10.90
CA LEU A 57 -17.60 4.84 -11.43
C LEU A 57 -17.98 5.91 -12.45
N ARG A 58 -18.89 5.60 -13.38
CA ARG A 58 -19.39 6.59 -14.36
C ARG A 58 -20.14 7.74 -13.69
N LYS A 59 -20.94 7.46 -12.65
CA LYS A 59 -21.63 8.51 -11.87
C LYS A 59 -20.65 9.44 -11.15
N ILE A 60 -19.56 8.90 -10.58
CA ILE A 60 -18.49 9.70 -9.98
C ILE A 60 -17.81 10.58 -11.04
N GLU A 61 -17.47 9.99 -12.20
CA GLU A 61 -16.83 10.72 -13.30
C GLU A 61 -17.71 11.86 -13.85
N ASP A 62 -18.99 11.58 -14.08
CA ASP A 62 -19.95 12.58 -14.56
C ASP A 62 -20.22 13.67 -13.52
N SER A 63 -20.24 13.34 -12.23
CA SER A 63 -20.34 14.32 -11.15
C SER A 63 -19.13 15.24 -11.10
N HIS A 64 -17.91 14.69 -11.27
CA HIS A 64 -16.69 15.50 -11.35
C HIS A 64 -16.71 16.42 -12.58
N ARG A 65 -17.11 15.89 -13.75
CA ARG A 65 -17.21 16.69 -14.99
C ARG A 65 -18.18 17.85 -14.83
N LYS A 66 -19.38 17.60 -14.30
CA LYS A 66 -20.40 18.65 -14.05
C LYS A 66 -19.90 19.69 -13.05
N MET A 67 -19.26 19.28 -11.97
CA MET A 67 -18.67 20.21 -11.01
C MET A 67 -17.58 21.08 -11.67
N HIS A 68 -16.71 20.49 -12.49
CA HIS A 68 -15.71 21.28 -13.22
C HIS A 68 -16.33 22.23 -14.27
N GLU A 69 -17.47 21.88 -14.87
CA GLU A 69 -18.19 22.76 -15.79
C GLU A 69 -18.94 23.89 -15.07
N GLU A 70 -19.52 23.62 -13.89
CA GLU A 70 -20.25 24.60 -13.07
C GLU A 70 -19.32 25.60 -12.35
N PHE A 71 -18.10 25.20 -12.01
CA PHE A 71 -17.10 26.05 -11.34
C PHE A 71 -16.03 26.64 -12.29
N ARG A 72 -16.26 26.61 -13.61
CA ARG A 72 -15.43 27.37 -14.56
C ARG A 72 -15.69 28.87 -14.40
N VAL A 73 -14.77 29.55 -13.71
CA VAL A 73 -14.51 31.00 -13.83
C VAL A 73 -13.87 31.29 -15.19
#